data_AF-A0A850QA04-F1
#
_entry.id   AF-A0A850QA04-F1
#
_cell.length_a   1.000
_cell.length_b   1.000
_cell.length_c   1.000
_cell.angle_alpha   90.00
_cell.angle_beta   90.00
_cell.angle_gamma   90.00
#
_symmetry.space_group_name_H-M   'P 1'
#
loop_
_entity.id
_entity.type
_entity.pdbx_description
1 polymer ?
#
loop_
_entity_poly.entity_id
_entity_poly.type
_entity_poly.pdbx_seq_one_letter_code
_entity_poly.pdbx_strand_id
1 'polypeptide(L)'
;MMQLLSGGRERKVVPVNKGLQFDKFFDRWEASQEFDVKNPEKQAWIKEFAKNPVGVKEELKRAVERQTSLLSKQKGWCVKADTASRVITGMGLPHPLENGLLWHHTLGVPYISGSSLKGMCLAWAREWLEWEKPEIDRIFGSANCQGSVIFFDALPIVPLKLVADIITPHGSWRLVDVPKEGAIQTPSDWATPVPSPFLAIEEQQTFQFSCAPVNRRSDADKTDCDAIQAVLFEALEWLGIGAKTAVGYGRFLSVERRKNLDQNSSKRRSLAEKRLAEQTPELTKRVGSICFYCGEEVKVIALSAGAANIEYLEDGTVVNGIPLKALNLKLR
;
A
#
# COMPACT_ATOMS: atom_id res chain seq x y z
N MET A 1 -16.63 -23.95 37.11
CA MET A 1 -17.02 -23.35 38.40
C MET A 1 -16.60 -21.88 38.35
N MET A 2 -17.56 -21.00 38.09
CA MET A 2 -17.36 -19.55 37.93
C MET A 2 -17.26 -18.93 39.32
N GLN A 3 -16.16 -18.25 39.65
CA GLN A 3 -16.13 -17.32 40.78
C GLN A 3 -16.25 -15.90 40.22
N LEU A 4 -17.41 -15.30 40.46
CA LEU A 4 -17.65 -13.86 40.36
C LEU A 4 -16.88 -13.16 41.48
N LEU A 5 -15.89 -12.35 41.13
CA LEU A 5 -15.36 -11.31 41.99
C LEU A 5 -15.77 -9.96 41.41
N SER A 6 -16.45 -9.19 42.25
CA SER A 6 -16.95 -7.85 42.06
C SER A 6 -15.82 -6.83 41.88
N GLY A 7 -16.08 -5.78 41.09
CA GLY A 7 -15.42 -4.48 41.23
C GLY A 7 -14.02 -4.36 40.62
N GLY A 8 -13.93 -4.44 39.29
CA GLY A 8 -12.79 -3.96 38.53
C GLY A 8 -13.22 -3.77 37.09
N ARG A 9 -12.86 -2.65 36.43
CA ARG A 9 -13.10 -2.42 34.99
C ARG A 9 -12.90 -3.74 34.25
N GLU A 10 -13.97 -4.29 33.67
CA GLU A 10 -13.87 -5.50 32.86
C GLU A 10 -12.74 -5.27 31.85
N ARG A 11 -11.65 -6.03 31.98
CA ARG A 11 -10.61 -6.03 30.96
C ARG A 11 -11.27 -6.61 29.72
N LYS A 12 -11.70 -5.74 28.80
CA LYS A 12 -12.12 -6.12 27.46
C LYS A 12 -11.05 -7.08 26.93
N VAL A 13 -11.37 -8.36 26.80
CA VAL A 13 -10.41 -9.35 26.30
C VAL A 13 -10.29 -9.09 24.81
N VAL A 14 -9.24 -8.38 24.41
CA VAL A 14 -8.98 -8.08 23.01
C VAL A 14 -8.25 -9.28 22.40
N PRO A 15 -8.77 -9.88 21.31
CA PRO A 15 -8.07 -10.97 20.64
C PRO A 15 -6.67 -10.55 20.17
N VAL A 16 -5.69 -11.44 20.33
CA VAL A 16 -4.33 -11.22 19.81
C VAL A 16 -4.32 -11.22 18.28
N ASN A 17 -5.20 -12.02 17.66
CA ASN A 17 -5.37 -12.04 16.20
C ASN A 17 -6.12 -10.79 15.74
N LYS A 18 -5.40 -9.93 15.01
CA LYS A 18 -5.91 -8.64 14.53
C LYS A 18 -6.99 -8.76 13.47
N GLY A 19 -6.94 -9.78 12.61
CA GLY A 19 -8.01 -10.07 11.66
C GLY A 19 -9.30 -10.47 12.36
N LEU A 20 -9.19 -11.32 13.40
CA LEU A 20 -10.34 -11.67 14.24
C LEU A 20 -10.91 -10.43 14.95
N GLN A 21 -10.04 -9.56 15.46
CA GLN A 21 -10.44 -8.29 16.06
C GLN A 21 -11.21 -7.42 15.05
N PHE A 22 -10.68 -7.28 13.83
CA PHE A 22 -11.27 -6.47 12.76
C PHE A 22 -12.63 -7.03 12.32
N ASP A 23 -12.69 -8.31 11.91
CA ASP A 23 -13.89 -8.87 11.30
C ASP A 23 -15.01 -9.24 12.28
N LYS A 24 -14.67 -9.60 13.53
CA LYS A 24 -15.63 -10.18 14.50
C LYS A 24 -15.80 -9.40 15.80
N PHE A 25 -14.80 -8.61 16.20
CA PHE A 25 -14.82 -7.86 17.46
C PHE A 25 -14.71 -6.34 17.25
N PHE A 26 -15.19 -5.85 16.10
CA PHE A 26 -15.41 -4.42 15.91
C PHE A 26 -16.28 -3.89 17.06
N ASP A 27 -15.86 -2.81 17.70
CA ASP A 27 -16.41 -2.38 19.00
C ASP A 27 -17.01 -0.97 18.99
N ARG A 28 -17.31 -0.45 17.79
CA ARG A 28 -17.99 0.83 17.54
C ARG A 28 -19.29 0.62 16.78
N TRP A 29 -19.96 -0.51 17.00
CA TRP A 29 -21.33 -0.70 16.51
C TRP A 29 -22.24 0.34 17.17
N GLU A 30 -22.89 1.17 16.38
CA GLU A 30 -24.06 1.91 16.86
C GLU A 30 -25.26 0.96 16.85
N ALA A 31 -26.03 0.93 17.96
CA ALA A 31 -27.21 0.09 18.09
C ALA A 31 -28.44 0.63 17.31
N SER A 32 -28.25 1.68 16.51
CA SER A 32 -29.26 2.16 15.58
C SER A 32 -29.54 1.13 14.49
N GLN A 33 -30.75 1.15 13.92
CA GLN A 33 -31.17 0.24 12.85
C GLN A 33 -30.31 0.35 11.57
N GLU A 34 -29.47 1.36 11.49
CA GLU A 34 -28.46 1.56 10.46
C GLU A 34 -27.10 1.17 11.05
N PHE A 35 -26.53 0.05 10.59
CA PHE A 35 -25.20 -0.44 10.95
C PHE A 35 -24.08 0.44 10.35
N ASP A 36 -24.16 1.76 10.54
CA ASP A 36 -23.26 2.76 9.95
C ASP A 36 -22.42 3.44 11.03
N VAL A 37 -21.11 3.59 10.77
CA VAL A 37 -20.17 4.29 11.66
C VAL A 37 -19.68 5.54 10.96
N LYS A 38 -20.08 6.69 11.48
CA LYS A 38 -19.82 7.98 10.85
C LYS A 38 -18.45 8.55 11.24
N ASN A 39 -17.95 9.47 10.42
CA ASN A 39 -16.82 10.30 10.82
C ASN A 39 -17.24 11.27 11.93
N PRO A 40 -16.37 11.58 12.91
CA PRO A 40 -14.94 11.27 12.98
C PRO A 40 -14.57 9.94 13.67
N GLU A 41 -15.56 9.20 14.20
CA GLU A 41 -15.31 7.98 14.99
C GLU A 41 -14.63 6.88 14.18
N LYS A 42 -15.05 6.71 12.92
CA LYS A 42 -14.41 5.83 11.94
C LYS A 42 -12.90 6.07 11.87
N GLN A 43 -12.50 7.33 11.67
CA GLN A 43 -11.09 7.71 11.56
C GLN A 43 -10.32 7.49 12.87
N ALA A 44 -10.94 7.80 14.02
CA ALA A 44 -10.33 7.57 15.32
C ALA A 44 -10.07 6.08 15.57
N TRP A 45 -11.04 5.23 15.24
CA TRP A 45 -10.91 3.78 15.39
C TRP A 45 -9.80 3.20 14.50
N ILE A 46 -9.75 3.61 13.22
CA ILE A 46 -8.70 3.16 12.29
C ILE A 46 -7.31 3.56 12.81
N LYS A 47 -7.15 4.80 13.28
CA LYS A 47 -5.89 5.28 13.87
C LYS A 47 -5.49 4.49 15.12
N GLU A 48 -6.44 4.19 15.99
CA GLU A 48 -6.22 3.37 17.18
C GLU A 48 -5.82 1.94 16.80
N PHE A 49 -6.55 1.33 15.86
CA PHE A 49 -6.34 -0.03 15.40
C PHE A 49 -4.96 -0.22 14.74
N ALA A 50 -4.53 0.77 13.96
CA ALA A 50 -3.25 0.79 13.24
C ALA A 50 -2.02 1.15 14.10
N LYS A 51 -2.21 1.49 15.39
CA LYS A 51 -1.13 2.00 16.26
C LYS A 51 0.02 1.00 16.45
N ASN A 52 -0.29 -0.29 16.54
CA ASN A 52 0.69 -1.35 16.79
C ASN A 52 0.85 -2.23 15.55
N PRO A 53 2.07 -2.76 15.29
CA PRO A 53 2.27 -3.75 14.24
C PRO A 53 1.38 -4.98 14.42
N VAL A 54 0.98 -5.58 13.31
CA VAL A 54 0.09 -6.74 13.26
C VAL A 54 0.87 -8.01 12.88
N GLY A 55 0.55 -9.12 13.54
CA GLY A 55 1.20 -10.41 13.33
C GLY A 55 2.21 -10.78 14.42
N VAL A 56 2.26 -12.08 14.75
CA VAL A 56 3.20 -12.62 15.73
C VAL A 56 4.47 -13.06 14.99
N LYS A 57 5.61 -12.44 15.34
CA LYS A 57 6.91 -12.64 14.65
C LYS A 57 7.28 -14.12 14.49
N GLU A 58 7.16 -14.92 15.55
CA GLU A 58 7.53 -16.34 15.51
C GLU A 58 6.58 -17.17 14.62
N GLU A 59 5.29 -16.84 14.59
CA GLU A 59 4.32 -17.54 13.72
C GLU A 59 4.53 -17.19 12.25
N LEU A 60 4.84 -15.93 11.94
CA LEU A 60 5.22 -15.51 10.58
C LEU A 60 6.49 -16.21 10.12
N LYS A 61 7.51 -16.26 10.98
CA LYS A 61 8.76 -16.99 10.71
C LYS A 61 8.49 -18.47 10.42
N ARG A 62 7.70 -19.14 11.26
CA ARG A 62 7.30 -20.54 11.05
C ARG A 62 6.53 -20.75 9.75
N ALA A 63 5.62 -19.83 9.39
CA ALA A 63 4.87 -19.90 8.13
C ALA A 63 5.81 -19.80 6.92
N VAL A 64 6.74 -18.85 6.95
CA VAL A 64 7.77 -18.64 5.92
C VAL A 64 8.68 -19.86 5.77
N GLU A 65 9.17 -20.42 6.87
CA GLU A 65 10.04 -21.60 6.86
C GLU A 65 9.30 -22.82 6.29
N ARG A 66 8.03 -23.00 6.65
CA ARG A 66 7.18 -24.09 6.14
C ARG A 66 6.93 -23.95 4.63
N GLN A 67 6.64 -22.73 4.18
CA GLN A 67 6.45 -22.42 2.76
C GLN A 67 7.75 -22.68 1.97
N THR A 68 8.89 -22.23 2.49
CA THR A 68 10.20 -22.45 1.87
C THR A 68 10.52 -23.96 1.75
N SER A 69 10.24 -24.73 2.81
CA SER A 69 10.41 -26.19 2.82
C SER A 69 9.51 -26.88 1.80
N LEU A 70 8.24 -26.48 1.69
CA LEU A 70 7.31 -26.97 0.67
C LEU A 70 7.85 -26.73 -0.75
N LEU A 71 8.28 -25.49 -1.04
CA LEU A 71 8.72 -25.09 -2.37
C LEU A 71 10.01 -25.79 -2.80
N SER A 72 10.94 -26.01 -1.86
CA SER A 72 12.15 -26.80 -2.13
C SER A 72 11.83 -28.22 -2.64
N LYS A 73 10.78 -28.86 -2.09
CA LYS A 73 10.32 -30.21 -2.49
C LYS A 73 9.50 -30.19 -3.78
N GLN A 74 8.86 -29.06 -4.08
CA GLN A 74 8.08 -28.84 -5.29
C GLN A 74 8.88 -28.26 -6.45
N LYS A 75 10.18 -27.99 -6.27
CA LYS A 75 11.01 -27.32 -7.29
C LYS A 75 10.47 -25.94 -7.68
N GLY A 76 9.85 -25.25 -6.72
CA GLY A 76 9.44 -23.85 -6.84
C GLY A 76 10.44 -22.90 -6.22
N TRP A 77 10.11 -21.60 -6.23
CA TRP A 77 10.98 -20.53 -5.73
C TRP A 77 10.26 -19.64 -4.71
N CYS A 78 11.06 -18.96 -3.88
CA CYS A 78 10.64 -17.88 -3.00
C CYS A 78 11.47 -16.64 -3.32
N VAL A 79 10.83 -15.49 -3.43
CA VAL A 79 11.52 -14.21 -3.52
C VAL A 79 10.91 -13.20 -2.55
N LYS A 80 11.70 -12.22 -2.15
CA LYS A 80 11.27 -11.16 -1.24
C LYS A 80 11.22 -9.83 -1.98
N ALA A 81 10.17 -9.06 -1.72
CA ALA A 81 10.03 -7.69 -2.21
C ALA A 81 9.48 -6.80 -1.10
N ASP A 82 9.84 -5.52 -1.16
CA ASP A 82 9.39 -4.51 -0.22
C ASP A 82 8.31 -3.64 -0.86
N THR A 83 7.29 -3.27 -0.08
CA THR A 83 6.28 -2.31 -0.52
C THR A 83 6.94 -0.95 -0.78
N ALA A 84 6.83 -0.46 -2.00
CA ALA A 84 7.31 0.86 -2.41
C ALA A 84 6.26 1.95 -2.20
N SER A 85 4.98 1.56 -2.21
CA SER A 85 3.86 2.39 -1.82
C SER A 85 2.92 1.61 -0.89
N ARG A 86 1.98 2.31 -0.26
CA ARG A 86 0.95 1.68 0.56
C ARG A 86 0.17 0.63 -0.24
N VAL A 87 -0.21 -0.46 0.40
CA VAL A 87 -0.94 -1.56 -0.25
C VAL A 87 -2.32 -1.71 0.37
N ILE A 88 -3.33 -1.86 -0.48
CA ILE A 88 -4.71 -2.07 -0.07
C ILE A 88 -5.17 -3.41 -0.65
N THR A 89 -5.50 -4.36 0.21
CA THR A 89 -6.05 -5.66 -0.20
C THR A 89 -7.46 -5.84 0.35
N GLY A 90 -8.37 -6.44 -0.43
CA GLY A 90 -9.73 -6.71 0.08
C GLY A 90 -10.59 -5.48 0.38
N MET A 91 -10.33 -4.34 -0.26
CA MET A 91 -11.11 -3.10 -0.04
C MET A 91 -12.62 -3.28 -0.27
N GLY A 92 -13.00 -4.13 -1.21
CA GLY A 92 -14.40 -4.45 -1.50
C GLY A 92 -15.03 -5.47 -0.55
N LEU A 93 -14.32 -5.95 0.47
CA LEU A 93 -14.90 -6.82 1.49
C LEU A 93 -15.84 -6.00 2.39
N PRO A 94 -17.02 -6.54 2.75
CA PRO A 94 -17.98 -5.84 3.58
C PRO A 94 -17.41 -5.64 4.98
N HIS A 95 -17.44 -4.40 5.46
CA HIS A 95 -17.04 -4.06 6.82
C HIS A 95 -17.79 -2.81 7.28
N PRO A 96 -18.10 -2.62 8.58
CA PRO A 96 -18.73 -1.40 9.10
C PRO A 96 -17.98 -0.11 8.78
N LEU A 97 -16.70 -0.21 8.42
CA LEU A 97 -15.90 0.92 7.99
C LEU A 97 -16.10 1.31 6.51
N GLU A 98 -17.08 0.71 5.81
CA GLU A 98 -17.28 0.71 4.34
C GLU A 98 -16.18 0.00 3.55
N ASN A 99 -14.93 0.09 4.01
CA ASN A 99 -13.77 -0.52 3.36
C ASN A 99 -13.23 -1.68 4.21
N GLY A 100 -13.19 -2.86 3.63
CA GLY A 100 -12.59 -4.05 4.24
C GLY A 100 -11.07 -4.12 4.04
N LEU A 101 -10.47 -5.14 4.66
CA LEU A 101 -9.08 -5.52 4.47
C LEU A 101 -8.99 -7.05 4.41
N LEU A 102 -8.17 -7.60 3.52
CA LEU A 102 -8.04 -9.05 3.39
C LEU A 102 -7.09 -9.62 4.45
N TRP A 103 -7.61 -10.39 5.40
CA TRP A 103 -6.85 -10.96 6.52
C TRP A 103 -6.54 -12.45 6.35
N HIS A 104 -5.31 -12.85 6.68
CA HIS A 104 -4.96 -14.25 6.82
C HIS A 104 -5.53 -14.80 8.12
N HIS A 105 -6.44 -15.76 8.01
CA HIS A 105 -7.28 -16.23 9.11
C HIS A 105 -6.51 -16.67 10.37
N THR A 106 -5.43 -17.45 10.23
CA THR A 106 -4.62 -17.92 11.37
C THR A 106 -3.53 -16.96 11.81
N LEU A 107 -2.83 -16.32 10.86
CA LEU A 107 -1.69 -15.44 11.13
C LEU A 107 -2.11 -14.05 11.62
N GLY A 108 -3.36 -13.65 11.37
CA GLY A 108 -3.90 -12.36 11.81
C GLY A 108 -3.17 -11.17 11.17
N VAL A 109 -2.70 -11.34 9.93
CA VAL A 109 -2.01 -10.31 9.14
C VAL A 109 -2.70 -10.12 7.80
N PRO A 110 -2.68 -8.91 7.22
CA PRO A 110 -3.08 -8.74 5.84
C PRO A 110 -2.13 -9.47 4.90
N TYR A 111 -2.68 -10.01 3.82
CA TYR A 111 -1.91 -10.71 2.81
C TYR A 111 -2.38 -10.35 1.39
N ILE A 112 -1.59 -10.74 0.40
CA ILE A 112 -1.96 -10.63 -1.02
C ILE A 112 -2.27 -12.03 -1.53
N SER A 113 -3.45 -12.23 -2.09
CA SER A 113 -3.86 -13.56 -2.55
C SER A 113 -3.09 -14.01 -3.80
N GLY A 114 -2.85 -15.32 -3.90
CA GLY A 114 -2.27 -15.96 -5.07
C GLY A 114 -3.11 -15.73 -6.32
N SER A 115 -4.44 -15.59 -6.18
CA SER A 115 -5.33 -15.24 -7.28
C SER A 115 -5.08 -13.82 -7.82
N SER A 116 -4.84 -12.84 -6.94
CA SER A 116 -4.47 -11.48 -7.35
C SER A 116 -3.11 -11.46 -8.03
N LEU A 117 -2.13 -12.23 -7.53
CA LEU A 117 -0.82 -12.35 -8.16
C LEU A 117 -0.92 -12.97 -9.55
N LYS A 118 -1.65 -14.08 -9.67
CA LYS A 118 -1.90 -14.73 -10.96
C LYS A 118 -2.57 -13.77 -11.94
N GLY A 119 -3.59 -13.04 -11.51
CA GLY A 119 -4.30 -12.07 -12.34
C GLY A 119 -3.42 -10.91 -12.79
N MET A 120 -2.57 -10.38 -11.90
CA MET A 120 -1.63 -9.31 -12.23
C MET A 120 -0.58 -9.78 -13.23
N CYS A 121 0.06 -10.95 -13.01
CA CYS A 121 1.03 -11.49 -13.96
C CYS A 121 0.38 -11.82 -15.31
N LEU A 122 -0.86 -12.32 -15.32
CA LEU A 122 -1.62 -12.56 -16.56
C LEU A 122 -1.90 -11.26 -17.31
N ALA A 123 -2.31 -10.20 -16.61
CA ALA A 123 -2.55 -8.89 -17.23
C ALA A 123 -1.26 -8.30 -17.80
N TRP A 124 -0.15 -8.41 -17.07
CA TRP A 124 1.16 -7.98 -17.57
C TRP A 124 1.57 -8.76 -18.82
N ALA A 125 1.44 -10.09 -18.78
CA ALA A 125 1.78 -10.95 -19.91
C ALA A 125 0.93 -10.69 -21.16
N ARG A 126 -0.33 -10.26 -20.99
CA ARG A 126 -1.25 -9.98 -22.10
C ARG A 126 -1.10 -8.60 -22.71
N GLU A 127 -0.94 -7.58 -21.85
CA GLU A 127 -1.05 -6.18 -22.25
C GLU A 127 0.32 -5.53 -22.48
N TRP A 128 1.37 -6.04 -21.82
CA TRP A 128 2.70 -5.42 -21.83
C TRP A 128 3.79 -6.32 -22.39
N LEU A 129 3.58 -7.64 -22.40
CA LEU A 129 4.47 -8.59 -23.04
C LEU A 129 3.84 -9.15 -24.30
N GLU A 130 4.68 -9.57 -25.24
CA GLU A 130 4.26 -10.21 -26.50
C GLU A 130 4.07 -11.73 -26.33
N TRP A 131 3.57 -12.18 -25.18
CA TRP A 131 3.33 -13.62 -24.96
C TRP A 131 2.18 -14.10 -25.83
N GLU A 132 2.39 -15.21 -26.52
CA GLU A 132 1.35 -15.74 -27.39
C GLU A 132 0.25 -16.43 -26.56
N LYS A 133 -0.97 -16.45 -27.11
CA LYS A 133 -2.12 -17.10 -26.44
C LYS A 133 -1.85 -18.54 -25.99
N PRO A 134 -1.17 -19.41 -26.77
CA PRO A 134 -0.85 -20.76 -26.31
C PRO A 134 0.05 -20.79 -25.07
N GLU A 135 0.99 -19.85 -24.93
CA GLU A 135 1.86 -19.76 -23.76
C GLU A 135 1.07 -19.27 -22.54
N ILE A 136 0.23 -18.25 -22.73
CA ILE A 136 -0.67 -17.74 -21.69
C ILE A 136 -1.60 -18.83 -21.18
N ASP A 137 -2.27 -19.55 -22.10
CA ASP A 137 -3.20 -20.62 -21.76
C ASP A 137 -2.47 -21.82 -21.10
N ARG A 138 -1.21 -22.09 -21.46
CA ARG A 138 -0.38 -23.11 -20.79
C ARG A 138 -0.01 -22.70 -19.36
N ILE A 139 0.46 -21.48 -19.16
CA ILE A 139 0.99 -21.02 -17.86
C ILE A 139 -0.14 -20.73 -16.87
N PHE A 140 -1.14 -19.97 -17.31
CA PHE A 140 -2.23 -19.49 -16.46
C PHE A 140 -3.46 -20.40 -16.53
N GLY A 141 -3.56 -21.28 -17.51
CA GLY A 141 -4.74 -22.09 -17.74
C GLY A 141 -5.81 -21.35 -18.55
N SER A 142 -6.75 -22.13 -19.07
CA SER A 142 -7.93 -21.67 -19.80
C SER A 142 -9.18 -22.39 -19.29
N ALA A 143 -10.33 -22.16 -19.92
CA ALA A 143 -11.56 -22.87 -19.54
C ALA A 143 -11.44 -24.40 -19.65
N ASN A 144 -10.56 -24.90 -20.53
CA ASN A 144 -10.40 -26.32 -20.84
C ASN A 144 -9.06 -26.91 -20.38
N CYS A 145 -8.16 -26.10 -19.83
CA CYS A 145 -6.81 -26.52 -19.47
C CYS A 145 -6.37 -25.93 -18.13
N GLN A 146 -5.77 -26.75 -17.27
CA GLN A 146 -5.14 -26.28 -16.05
C GLN A 146 -3.81 -25.59 -16.39
N GLY A 147 -3.51 -24.47 -15.72
CA GLY A 147 -2.22 -23.80 -15.87
C GLY A 147 -1.06 -24.61 -15.26
N SER A 148 0.16 -24.42 -15.76
CA SER A 148 1.37 -25.12 -15.33
C SER A 148 2.01 -24.56 -14.04
N VAL A 149 1.55 -23.38 -13.56
CA VAL A 149 2.14 -22.69 -12.39
C VAL A 149 1.14 -22.52 -11.24
N ILE A 150 1.57 -22.89 -10.03
CA ILE A 150 0.88 -22.63 -8.76
C ILE A 150 1.35 -21.30 -8.21
N PHE A 151 0.42 -20.34 -8.09
CA PHE A 151 0.65 -19.05 -7.41
C PHE A 151 0.20 -19.16 -5.96
N PHE A 152 1.14 -18.99 -5.02
CA PHE A 152 0.81 -18.97 -3.59
C PHE A 152 0.49 -17.56 -3.13
N ASP A 153 -0.20 -17.47 -2.00
CA ASP A 153 -0.42 -16.23 -1.28
C ASP A 153 0.92 -15.59 -0.89
N ALA A 154 1.04 -14.28 -1.12
CA ALA A 154 2.19 -13.52 -0.64
C ALA A 154 1.96 -13.11 0.81
N LEU A 155 2.83 -13.61 1.68
CA LEU A 155 2.75 -13.44 3.13
C LEU A 155 3.83 -12.49 3.62
N PRO A 156 3.54 -11.65 4.64
CA PRO A 156 4.57 -10.84 5.27
C PRO A 156 5.53 -11.71 6.07
N ILE A 157 6.82 -11.37 6.03
CA ILE A 157 7.86 -12.13 6.75
C ILE A 157 8.13 -11.59 8.17
N VAL A 158 7.65 -10.39 8.45
CA VAL A 158 7.74 -9.69 9.74
C VAL A 158 6.40 -9.04 10.08
N PRO A 159 6.13 -8.71 11.36
CA PRO A 159 4.92 -8.00 11.73
C PRO A 159 4.75 -6.71 10.91
N LEU A 160 3.55 -6.52 10.35
CA LEU A 160 3.25 -5.42 9.43
C LEU A 160 2.84 -4.16 10.18
N LYS A 161 3.27 -3.01 9.68
CA LYS A 161 2.68 -1.72 10.08
C LYS A 161 1.47 -1.41 9.20
N LEU A 162 0.35 -1.09 9.84
CA LEU A 162 -0.83 -0.56 9.17
C LEU A 162 -0.87 0.96 9.33
N VAL A 163 -1.60 1.62 8.43
CA VAL A 163 -1.79 3.08 8.45
C VAL A 163 -3.24 3.43 8.16
N ALA A 164 -3.72 4.50 8.80
CA ALA A 164 -4.98 5.12 8.49
C ALA A 164 -4.79 6.06 7.29
N ASP A 165 -5.51 5.81 6.21
CA ASP A 165 -5.50 6.67 5.02
C ASP A 165 -6.90 7.18 4.71
N ILE A 166 -7.02 8.17 3.82
CA ILE A 166 -8.29 8.82 3.51
C ILE A 166 -8.41 9.13 2.03
N ILE A 167 -9.61 8.90 1.49
CA ILE A 167 -9.97 9.40 0.16
C ILE A 167 -11.16 10.32 0.32
N THR A 168 -11.10 11.45 -0.35
CA THR A 168 -12.14 12.48 -0.34
C THR A 168 -12.75 12.58 -1.73
N PRO A 169 -13.69 11.68 -2.12
CA PRO A 169 -14.45 11.87 -3.34
C PRO A 169 -15.17 13.22 -3.30
N HIS A 170 -15.03 13.97 -4.39
CA HIS A 170 -15.85 15.13 -4.68
C HIS A 170 -17.02 14.68 -5.53
N GLY A 171 -18.19 14.54 -4.90
CA GLY A 171 -19.46 14.32 -5.60
C GLY A 171 -20.17 13.00 -5.27
N SER A 172 -21.41 13.16 -4.80
CA SER A 172 -22.47 12.15 -4.74
C SER A 172 -23.00 11.73 -6.12
N TRP A 173 -22.53 12.34 -7.22
CA TRP A 173 -23.01 12.06 -8.58
C TRP A 173 -22.67 10.64 -9.09
N ARG A 174 -21.74 9.94 -8.43
CA ARG A 174 -21.44 8.51 -8.72
C ARG A 174 -22.44 7.55 -8.08
N LEU A 175 -23.42 8.06 -7.32
CA LEU A 175 -24.53 7.24 -6.87
C LEU A 175 -25.42 6.93 -8.07
N VAL A 176 -25.64 5.65 -8.28
CA VAL A 176 -26.58 5.04 -9.24
C VAL A 176 -28.05 5.42 -8.89
N ASP A 177 -28.24 6.23 -7.85
CA ASP A 177 -29.51 6.79 -7.42
C ASP A 177 -29.81 8.07 -8.21
N VAL A 178 -30.21 7.91 -9.47
CA VAL A 178 -30.98 8.95 -10.14
C VAL A 178 -32.21 9.19 -9.27
N PRO A 179 -32.42 10.39 -8.69
CA PRO A 179 -33.57 10.64 -7.85
C PRO A 179 -34.85 10.28 -8.61
N LYS A 180 -35.75 9.49 -8.01
CA LYS A 180 -37.06 9.20 -8.63
C LYS A 180 -37.85 10.49 -8.89
N GLU A 181 -37.59 11.53 -8.09
CA GLU A 181 -38.02 12.91 -8.27
C GLU A 181 -36.90 13.86 -7.84
N GLY A 182 -36.67 14.94 -8.60
CA GLY A 182 -35.64 15.96 -8.32
C GLY A 182 -34.65 16.16 -9.47
N ALA A 183 -33.88 17.24 -9.41
CA ALA A 183 -32.87 17.55 -10.42
C ALA A 183 -31.72 16.53 -10.34
N ILE A 184 -31.35 15.96 -11.50
CA ILE A 184 -30.14 15.15 -11.64
C ILE A 184 -28.95 16.01 -11.20
N GLN A 185 -28.22 15.57 -10.17
CA GLN A 185 -26.98 16.24 -9.77
C GLN A 185 -25.95 16.07 -10.88
N THR A 186 -25.64 17.15 -11.59
CA THR A 186 -24.58 17.17 -12.58
C THR A 186 -23.22 17.13 -11.90
N PRO A 187 -22.22 16.45 -12.51
CA PRO A 187 -20.84 16.53 -12.04
C PRO A 187 -20.45 18.01 -11.92
N SER A 188 -20.03 18.39 -10.71
CA SER A 188 -19.70 19.78 -10.40
C SER A 188 -18.46 19.83 -9.51
N ASP A 189 -17.55 20.73 -9.83
CA ASP A 189 -16.26 20.87 -9.14
C ASP A 189 -16.40 21.48 -7.73
N TRP A 190 -17.58 22.03 -7.40
CA TRP A 190 -17.91 22.61 -6.09
C TRP A 190 -18.62 21.64 -5.15
N ALA A 191 -18.67 20.35 -5.47
CA ALA A 191 -19.25 19.35 -4.58
C ALA A 191 -18.43 19.20 -3.28
N THR A 192 -19.13 19.19 -2.14
CA THR A 192 -18.52 19.00 -0.82
C THR A 192 -17.79 17.66 -0.76
N PRO A 193 -16.51 17.62 -0.37
CA PRO A 193 -15.77 16.37 -0.20
C PRO A 193 -16.38 15.55 0.93
N VAL A 194 -16.54 14.24 0.70
CA VAL A 194 -16.97 13.29 1.74
C VAL A 194 -15.79 12.40 2.10
N PRO A 195 -15.06 12.66 3.19
CA PRO A 195 -13.89 11.85 3.55
C PRO A 195 -14.29 10.40 3.89
N SER A 196 -13.69 9.42 3.22
CA SER A 196 -13.86 8.00 3.51
C SER A 196 -12.49 7.43 3.96
N PRO A 197 -12.26 7.31 5.28
CA PRO A 197 -11.02 6.73 5.80
C PRO A 197 -11.03 5.20 5.70
N PHE A 198 -9.86 4.61 5.49
CA PHE A 198 -9.66 3.17 5.36
C PHE A 198 -8.29 2.74 5.91
N LEU A 199 -8.11 1.43 6.11
CA LEU A 199 -6.82 0.83 6.47
C LEU A 199 -6.01 0.47 5.23
N ALA A 200 -4.71 0.76 5.27
CA ALA A 200 -3.74 0.28 4.30
C ALA A 200 -2.55 -0.37 5.02
N ILE A 201 -1.85 -1.25 4.32
CA ILE A 201 -0.51 -1.70 4.69
C ILE A 201 0.45 -0.56 4.34
N GLU A 202 1.33 -0.20 5.28
CA GLU A 202 2.31 0.87 5.06
C GLU A 202 3.33 0.50 3.97
N GLU A 203 4.06 1.49 3.47
CA GLU A 203 5.28 1.26 2.70
C GLU A 203 6.40 0.60 3.54
N GLN A 204 7.45 0.14 2.88
CA GLN A 204 8.65 -0.46 3.47
C GLN A 204 8.36 -1.72 4.30
N GLN A 205 7.38 -2.50 3.86
CA GLN A 205 7.00 -3.78 4.44
C GLN A 205 7.43 -4.92 3.52
N THR A 206 8.06 -5.96 4.07
CA THR A 206 8.59 -7.06 3.27
C THR A 206 7.60 -8.22 3.16
N PHE A 207 7.35 -8.64 1.92
CA PHE A 207 6.53 -9.80 1.58
C PHE A 207 7.37 -10.89 0.91
N GLN A 208 7.02 -12.14 1.19
CA GLN A 208 7.52 -13.29 0.45
C GLN A 208 6.50 -13.67 -0.63
N PHE A 209 6.96 -13.68 -1.87
CA PHE A 209 6.24 -14.18 -3.03
C PHE A 209 6.77 -15.55 -3.39
N SER A 210 5.90 -16.43 -3.85
CA SER A 210 6.31 -17.78 -4.23
C SER A 210 5.42 -18.40 -5.29
N CYS A 211 6.05 -19.13 -6.20
CA CYS A 211 5.38 -19.99 -7.16
C CYS A 211 6.04 -21.39 -7.18
N ALA A 212 5.29 -22.38 -7.66
CA ALA A 212 5.81 -23.71 -7.92
C ALA A 212 5.19 -24.32 -9.17
N PRO A 213 5.89 -25.25 -9.85
CA PRO A 213 5.31 -25.98 -10.97
C PRO A 213 4.17 -26.87 -10.46
N VAL A 214 3.11 -27.00 -11.24
CA VAL A 214 2.03 -27.95 -10.96
C VAL A 214 2.59 -29.37 -11.03
N ASN A 215 3.36 -29.68 -12.07
CA ASN A 215 4.09 -30.93 -12.16
C ASN A 215 5.60 -30.71 -11.93
N ARG A 216 6.06 -30.94 -10.70
CA ARG A 216 7.50 -30.85 -10.32
C ARG A 216 8.46 -31.74 -11.12
N ARG A 217 7.96 -32.72 -11.89
CA ARG A 217 8.78 -33.58 -12.76
C ARG A 217 8.88 -33.04 -14.19
N SER A 218 7.99 -32.15 -14.59
CA SER A 218 7.98 -31.49 -15.91
C SER A 218 9.04 -30.39 -15.94
N ASP A 219 9.95 -30.42 -16.90
CA ASP A 219 10.91 -29.32 -17.11
C ASP A 219 10.24 -28.10 -17.76
N ALA A 220 9.17 -28.31 -18.53
CA ALA A 220 8.34 -27.22 -19.06
C ALA A 220 7.68 -26.41 -17.93
N ASP A 221 7.05 -27.06 -16.94
CA ASP A 221 6.39 -26.37 -15.83
C ASP A 221 7.40 -25.59 -14.96
N LYS A 222 8.62 -26.12 -14.80
CA LYS A 222 9.71 -25.42 -14.09
C LYS A 222 10.15 -24.18 -14.87
N THR A 223 10.30 -24.30 -16.19
CA THR A 223 10.66 -23.17 -17.07
C THR A 223 9.58 -22.09 -17.05
N ASP A 224 8.31 -22.49 -17.06
CA ASP A 224 7.17 -21.58 -16.91
C ASP A 224 7.19 -20.86 -15.54
N CYS A 225 7.58 -21.55 -14.46
CA CYS A 225 7.76 -20.91 -13.15
C CYS A 225 8.88 -19.87 -13.16
N ASP A 226 10.02 -20.16 -13.80
CA ASP A 226 11.14 -19.23 -13.90
C ASP A 226 10.75 -17.99 -14.71
N ALA A 227 9.97 -18.18 -15.79
CA ALA A 227 9.40 -17.08 -16.57
C ALA A 227 8.49 -16.18 -15.71
N ILE A 228 7.63 -16.77 -14.87
CA ILE A 228 6.81 -16.00 -13.93
C ILE A 228 7.66 -15.25 -12.91
N GLN A 229 8.77 -15.82 -12.44
CA GLN A 229 9.67 -15.12 -11.50
C GLN A 229 10.26 -13.86 -12.12
N ALA A 230 10.69 -13.94 -13.38
CA ALA A 230 11.25 -12.81 -14.11
C ALA A 230 10.22 -11.68 -14.27
N VAL A 231 9.00 -12.03 -14.67
CA VAL A 231 7.92 -11.08 -14.92
C VAL A 231 7.33 -10.47 -13.65
N LEU A 232 7.33 -11.21 -12.53
CA LEU A 232 6.66 -10.80 -11.29
C LEU A 232 7.10 -9.41 -10.82
N PHE A 233 8.41 -9.14 -10.81
CA PHE A 233 8.92 -7.88 -10.26
C PHE A 233 8.57 -6.68 -11.13
N GLU A 234 8.61 -6.83 -12.46
CA GLU A 234 8.20 -5.78 -13.38
C GLU A 234 6.71 -5.47 -13.22
N ALA A 235 5.87 -6.51 -13.17
CA ALA A 235 4.44 -6.34 -12.94
C ALA A 235 4.14 -5.65 -11.60
N LEU A 236 4.86 -6.01 -10.53
CA LEU A 236 4.71 -5.38 -9.22
C LEU A 236 5.18 -3.91 -9.18
N GLU A 237 6.22 -3.55 -9.93
CA GLU A 237 6.76 -2.18 -10.01
C GLU A 237 5.85 -1.28 -10.88
N TRP A 238 5.36 -1.79 -12.01
CA TRP A 238 4.61 -1.00 -12.99
C TRP A 238 3.09 -1.03 -12.79
N LEU A 239 2.49 -2.22 -12.71
CA LEU A 239 1.03 -2.35 -12.51
C LEU A 239 0.65 -2.16 -11.05
N GLY A 240 1.43 -2.76 -10.15
CA GLY A 240 1.06 -2.90 -8.75
C GLY A 240 -0.08 -3.88 -8.52
N ILE A 241 -0.33 -4.16 -7.24
CA ILE A 241 -1.31 -5.14 -6.80
C ILE A 241 -2.23 -4.62 -5.70
N GLY A 242 -3.48 -5.06 -5.72
CA GLY A 242 -4.51 -4.65 -4.78
C GLY A 242 -5.41 -3.56 -5.35
N ALA A 243 -6.06 -2.78 -4.48
CA ALA A 243 -6.96 -1.72 -4.87
C ALA A 243 -6.20 -0.41 -5.17
N LYS A 244 -6.79 0.43 -6.01
CA LYS A 244 -6.32 1.81 -6.31
C LYS A 244 -4.91 1.89 -6.87
N THR A 245 -4.51 0.88 -7.65
CA THR A 245 -3.22 0.83 -8.34
C THR A 245 -3.04 1.97 -9.35
N ALA A 246 -4.12 2.46 -9.97
CA ALA A 246 -4.08 3.59 -10.90
C ALA A 246 -3.63 4.92 -10.27
N VAL A 247 -3.81 5.08 -8.95
CA VAL A 247 -3.34 6.27 -8.20
C VAL A 247 -2.08 5.96 -7.38
N GLY A 248 -1.37 4.87 -7.71
CA GLY A 248 -0.03 4.58 -7.19
C GLY A 248 0.05 3.62 -6.01
N TYR A 249 -1.06 3.06 -5.51
CA TYR A 249 -1.01 2.03 -4.45
C TYR A 249 -0.49 0.69 -4.97
N GLY A 250 -0.02 -0.16 -4.06
CA GLY A 250 0.26 -1.56 -4.38
C GLY A 250 1.58 -1.81 -5.09
N ARG A 251 2.52 -0.86 -5.10
CA ARG A 251 3.80 -1.02 -5.78
C ARG A 251 4.81 -1.73 -4.90
N PHE A 252 5.63 -2.60 -5.50
CA PHE A 252 6.75 -3.23 -4.82
C PHE A 252 8.05 -3.00 -5.59
N LEU A 253 9.15 -3.04 -4.85
CA LEU A 253 10.49 -3.05 -5.41
C LEU A 253 11.23 -4.27 -4.88
N SER A 254 12.09 -4.86 -5.72
CA SER A 254 13.03 -5.85 -5.23
C SER A 254 13.98 -5.21 -4.20
N VAL A 255 14.49 -6.03 -3.27
CA VAL A 255 15.42 -5.55 -2.22
C VAL A 255 16.66 -4.88 -2.83
N GLU A 256 17.15 -5.44 -3.95
CA GLU A 256 18.27 -4.89 -4.73
C GLU A 256 17.92 -3.50 -5.30
N ARG A 257 16.78 -3.40 -5.99
CA ARG A 257 16.31 -2.17 -6.63
C ARG A 257 16.08 -1.06 -5.60
N ARG A 258 15.51 -1.41 -4.45
CA ARG A 258 15.30 -0.49 -3.33
C ARG A 258 16.62 0.06 -2.80
N LYS A 259 17.61 -0.80 -2.51
CA LYS A 259 18.95 -0.39 -2.06
C LYS A 259 19.61 0.57 -3.06
N ASN A 260 19.49 0.29 -4.35
CA ASN A 260 20.07 1.15 -5.39
C ASN A 260 19.41 2.54 -5.42
N LEU A 261 18.07 2.61 -5.28
CA LEU A 261 17.35 3.87 -5.20
C LEU A 261 17.70 4.67 -3.94
N ASP A 262 17.82 4.00 -2.78
CA ASP A 262 18.17 4.63 -1.51
C ASP A 262 19.62 5.16 -1.52
N GLN A 263 20.56 4.44 -2.15
CA GLN A 263 21.92 4.93 -2.35
C GLN A 263 21.96 6.14 -3.28
N ASN A 264 21.20 6.10 -4.38
CA ASN A 264 21.13 7.21 -5.34
C ASN A 264 20.48 8.46 -4.72
N SER A 265 19.40 8.30 -3.94
CA SER A 265 18.76 9.41 -3.23
C SER A 265 19.68 10.00 -2.16
N SER A 266 20.40 9.16 -1.41
CA SER A 266 21.40 9.60 -0.42
C SER A 266 22.56 10.35 -1.06
N LYS A 267 23.06 9.86 -2.20
CA LYS A 267 24.10 10.55 -3.00
C LYS A 267 23.59 11.90 -3.50
N ARG A 268 22.38 11.95 -4.08
CA ARG A 268 21.73 13.19 -4.54
C ARG A 268 21.54 14.19 -3.39
N ARG A 269 21.11 13.72 -2.21
CA ARG A 269 20.98 14.54 -1.00
C ARG A 269 22.32 15.11 -0.57
N SER A 270 23.35 14.27 -0.47
CA SER A 270 24.70 14.72 -0.10
C SER A 270 25.28 15.73 -1.11
N LEU A 271 24.98 15.55 -2.40
CA LEU A 271 25.41 16.46 -3.45
C LEU A 271 24.65 17.79 -3.39
N ALA A 272 23.35 17.77 -3.12
CA ALA A 272 22.55 18.97 -2.90
C ALA A 272 23.03 19.73 -1.66
N GLU A 273 23.31 19.04 -0.55
CA GLU A 273 23.86 19.63 0.68
C GLU A 273 25.26 20.24 0.44
N LYS A 274 26.14 19.57 -0.30
CA LYS A 274 27.46 20.12 -0.68
C LYS A 274 27.35 21.33 -1.59
N ARG A 275 26.51 21.28 -2.62
CA ARG A 275 26.27 22.41 -3.53
C ARG A 275 25.70 23.62 -2.78
N LEU A 276 24.79 23.39 -1.84
CA LEU A 276 24.24 24.44 -0.99
C LEU A 276 25.32 25.03 -0.06
N ALA A 277 26.20 24.20 0.50
CA ALA A 277 27.32 24.67 1.33
C ALA A 277 28.36 25.47 0.52
N GLU A 278 28.68 25.05 -0.70
CA GLU A 278 29.62 25.72 -1.60
C GLU A 278 29.07 27.05 -2.14
N GLN A 279 27.75 27.15 -2.34
CA GLN A 279 27.08 28.39 -2.78
C GLN A 279 26.83 29.39 -1.63
N THR A 280 27.14 29.05 -0.38
CA THR A 280 26.88 29.92 0.78
C THR A 280 28.14 30.21 1.61
N PRO A 281 29.17 30.94 1.10
CA PRO A 281 30.33 31.29 1.94
C PRO A 281 30.02 32.36 3.01
N GLU A 282 28.94 33.16 2.89
CA GLU A 282 28.79 34.41 3.68
C GLU A 282 27.45 34.64 4.42
N LEU A 283 26.65 33.60 4.68
CA LEU A 283 25.43 33.75 5.49
C LEU A 283 25.48 32.92 6.77
N THR A 284 26.50 33.15 7.61
CA THR A 284 26.48 32.83 9.04
C THR A 284 25.41 33.65 9.76
N LYS A 285 24.16 33.16 9.70
CA LYS A 285 23.08 33.23 10.70
C LYS A 285 21.79 32.76 10.00
N ARG A 286 21.51 31.45 9.97
CA ARG A 286 20.21 30.96 9.50
C ARG A 286 19.54 30.03 10.51
N VAL A 287 18.28 30.36 10.77
CA VAL A 287 17.30 29.64 11.57
C VAL A 287 16.52 28.75 10.61
N GLY A 288 16.83 27.46 10.57
CA GLY A 288 16.00 26.38 10.01
C GLY A 288 15.71 26.39 8.49
N SER A 289 15.82 25.22 7.87
CA SER A 289 15.33 24.96 6.50
C SER A 289 14.45 23.71 6.50
N ILE A 290 13.31 23.77 5.80
CA ILE A 290 12.37 22.64 5.65
C ILE A 290 12.31 22.27 4.17
N CYS A 291 12.55 20.99 3.87
CA CYS A 291 12.47 20.44 2.51
C CYS A 291 11.22 19.56 2.39
N PHE A 292 10.47 19.73 1.31
CA PHE A 292 9.33 18.86 0.96
C PHE A 292 9.62 18.12 -0.34
N TYR A 293 9.20 16.86 -0.40
CA TYR A 293 9.26 16.01 -1.58
C TYR A 293 7.83 15.78 -2.10
N CYS A 294 7.56 16.13 -3.37
CA CYS A 294 6.28 15.88 -4.02
C CYS A 294 6.54 15.34 -5.43
N GLY A 295 6.55 14.00 -5.58
CA GLY A 295 6.90 13.36 -6.86
C GLY A 295 8.38 13.54 -7.22
N GLU A 296 8.68 13.92 -8.46
CA GLU A 296 10.04 14.18 -8.96
C GLU A 296 10.58 15.58 -8.61
N GLU A 297 9.72 16.48 -8.10
CA GLU A 297 10.10 17.85 -7.72
C GLU A 297 10.56 17.95 -6.26
N VAL A 298 11.65 18.69 -6.04
CA VAL A 298 12.13 19.07 -4.70
C VAL A 298 11.79 20.54 -4.48
N LYS A 299 10.99 20.83 -3.44
CA LYS A 299 10.70 22.20 -3.01
C LYS A 299 11.47 22.51 -1.73
N VAL A 300 12.37 23.48 -1.81
CA VAL A 300 13.14 23.97 -0.66
C VAL A 300 12.59 25.32 -0.26
N ILE A 301 12.16 25.44 1.00
CA ILE A 301 11.76 26.72 1.59
C ILE A 301 12.87 27.15 2.55
N ALA A 302 13.64 28.14 2.13
CA ALA A 302 14.65 28.77 2.98
C ALA A 302 13.99 29.94 3.73
N LEU A 303 13.93 29.84 5.06
CA LEU A 303 13.50 30.94 5.92
C LEU A 303 14.71 31.81 6.27
N SER A 304 14.68 33.07 5.82
CA SER A 304 15.56 34.12 6.33
C SER A 304 14.72 35.15 7.07
N ALA A 305 15.34 35.95 7.94
CA ALA A 305 14.68 36.85 8.91
C ALA A 305 13.74 37.94 8.32
N GLY A 306 13.39 37.89 7.03
CA GLY A 306 12.37 38.74 6.42
C GLY A 306 11.79 38.24 5.09
N ALA A 307 12.16 37.05 4.61
CA ALA A 307 11.64 36.49 3.36
C ALA A 307 11.76 34.96 3.34
N ALA A 308 10.73 34.28 2.83
CA ALA A 308 10.80 32.89 2.39
C ALA A 308 10.81 32.87 0.87
N ASN A 309 11.79 32.16 0.30
CA ASN A 309 11.90 31.93 -1.12
C ASN A 309 11.43 30.50 -1.41
N ILE A 310 10.58 30.34 -2.42
CA ILE A 310 10.14 29.04 -2.93
C ILE A 310 10.92 28.79 -4.22
N GLU A 311 11.74 27.76 -4.23
CA GLU A 311 12.50 27.34 -5.41
C GLU A 311 11.86 26.10 -6.02
N TYR A 312 11.66 26.13 -7.35
CA TYR A 312 11.22 25.01 -8.17
C TYR A 312 12.44 24.54 -8.97
N LEU A 313 12.80 23.26 -8.83
CA LEU A 313 13.95 22.67 -9.53
C LEU A 313 13.44 21.71 -10.61
N GLU A 314 13.23 22.21 -11.83
CA GLU A 314 13.04 21.34 -13.01
C GLU A 314 14.33 21.18 -13.84
N ASP A 315 15.27 22.13 -13.83
CA ASP A 315 16.47 22.06 -14.68
C ASP A 315 17.67 22.90 -14.20
N GLY A 316 17.61 23.47 -12.99
CA GLY A 316 18.71 24.26 -12.43
C GLY A 316 18.78 25.71 -12.94
N THR A 317 17.75 26.20 -13.62
CA THR A 317 17.62 27.63 -13.95
C THR A 317 16.78 28.37 -12.92
N VAL A 318 17.36 29.38 -12.26
CA VAL A 318 16.65 30.24 -11.30
C VAL A 318 15.72 31.17 -12.07
N VAL A 319 14.41 30.90 -12.05
CA VAL A 319 13.40 31.81 -12.60
C VAL A 319 12.65 32.47 -11.44
N ASN A 320 13.05 33.71 -11.13
CA ASN A 320 12.34 34.72 -10.33
C ASN A 320 11.59 34.23 -9.07
N GLY A 321 12.25 34.27 -7.91
CA GLY A 321 11.58 34.12 -6.61
C GLY A 321 10.54 35.21 -6.36
N ILE A 322 9.33 34.83 -5.94
CA ILE A 322 8.26 35.77 -5.60
C ILE A 322 8.43 36.20 -4.12
N PRO A 323 8.56 37.50 -3.80
CA PRO A 323 8.60 37.96 -2.42
C PRO A 323 7.27 37.68 -1.70
N LEU A 324 7.31 37.11 -0.50
CA LEU A 324 6.12 36.79 0.31
C LEU A 324 5.14 37.95 0.53
N LYS A 325 5.62 39.21 0.49
CA LYS A 325 4.76 40.41 0.52
C LYS A 325 3.80 40.51 -0.66
N ALA A 326 4.10 39.91 -1.81
CA ALA A 326 3.26 39.91 -2.99
C ALA A 326 2.16 38.83 -2.95
N LEU A 327 2.28 37.84 -2.06
CA LEU A 327 1.35 36.69 -2.01
C LEU A 327 0.07 36.94 -1.18
N ASN A 328 -0.04 38.07 -0.47
CA ASN A 328 -1.23 38.48 0.30
C ASN A 328 -1.88 37.36 1.15
N LEU A 329 -1.08 36.38 1.60
CA LEU A 329 -1.54 35.27 2.43
C LEU A 329 -1.61 35.73 3.89
N LYS A 330 -2.82 35.99 4.39
CA LYS A 330 -3.06 36.11 5.83
C LYS A 330 -3.00 34.71 6.44
N LEU A 331 -1.89 34.39 7.10
CA LEU A 331 -1.78 33.19 7.93
C LEU A 331 -2.78 33.29 9.10
N ARG A 332 -3.60 32.25 9.27
CA ARG A 332 -4.40 31.99 10.49
C ARG A 332 -3.61 31.08 11.41
#